data_AF-A0A2J6RHM5-F1
#
_entry.id   AF-A0A2J6RHM5-F1
#
_cell.length_a   1.000
_cell.length_b   1.000
_cell.length_c   1.000
_cell.angle_alpha   90.00
_cell.angle_beta   90.00
_cell.angle_gamma   90.00
#
_symmetry.space_group_name_H-M   'P 1'
#
loop_
_entity.id
_entity.type
_entity.pdbx_description
1 polymer ?
#
loop_
_entity_poly.entity_id
_entity_poly.type
_entity_poly.pdbx_seq_one_letter_code
_entity_poly.pdbx_strand_id
1 'polypeptide(L)'
;TRTAAGNRELTFRIRIIQQPQLAKACGSGTILISPKPVDPPPVIGLVIFENRGGIEEDITSSYSGSLIAVANLDTAETGSGSTPNQEESRLPSVLRGSSASGAHYLRRPFAGIFFIFADLFVSEQGRYKLCFNFYENIKDPQKLD
;
A
#
# COMPACT_ATOMS: atom_id res chain seq x y z
N THR A 1 -12.33 -5.45 9.81
CA THR A 1 -12.56 -6.72 10.50
C THR A 1 -13.04 -7.74 9.50
N ARG A 2 -12.66 -9.00 9.64
CA ARG A 2 -13.06 -10.12 8.77
C ARG A 2 -13.38 -11.32 9.63
N THR A 3 -14.48 -12.01 9.34
CA THR A 3 -14.74 -13.35 9.89
C THR A 3 -14.05 -14.38 8.99
N ALA A 4 -13.12 -15.15 9.54
CA ALA A 4 -12.48 -16.28 8.88
C ALA A 4 -13.12 -17.61 9.31
N ALA A 5 -12.82 -18.69 8.59
CA ALA A 5 -13.32 -20.03 8.87
C ALA A 5 -13.27 -20.40 10.37
N GLY A 6 -14.37 -20.99 10.85
CA GLY A 6 -14.53 -21.36 12.25
C GLY A 6 -14.96 -20.20 13.15
N ASN A 7 -15.67 -19.19 12.60
CA ASN A 7 -16.18 -18.02 13.32
C ASN A 7 -15.08 -17.21 14.02
N ARG A 8 -13.89 -17.16 13.41
CA ARG A 8 -12.75 -16.39 13.92
C ARG A 8 -12.85 -14.96 13.45
N GLU A 9 -13.10 -14.03 14.37
CA GLU A 9 -13.15 -12.61 14.04
C GLU A 9 -11.73 -12.03 14.07
N LEU A 10 -11.24 -11.60 12.91
CA LEU A 10 -9.91 -11.02 12.73
C LEU A 10 -9.99 -9.52 12.50
N THR A 11 -9.20 -8.76 13.26
CA THR A 11 -9.05 -7.31 13.12
C THR A 11 -7.66 -6.98 12.60
N PHE A 12 -7.60 -6.38 11.41
CA PHE A 12 -6.37 -5.91 10.78
C PHE A 12 -6.18 -4.43 11.10
N ARG A 13 -5.10 -4.09 11.80
CA ARG A 13 -4.73 -2.70 12.11
C ARG A 13 -3.54 -2.28 11.27
N ILE A 14 -3.79 -1.36 10.34
CA ILE A 14 -2.80 -0.85 9.40
C ILE A 14 -2.38 0.56 9.83
N ARG A 15 -1.08 0.86 9.72
CA ARG A 15 -0.54 2.19 9.96
C ARG A 15 0.60 2.52 9.01
N ILE A 16 0.66 3.77 8.56
CA ILE A 16 1.80 4.27 7.80
C ILE A 16 2.93 4.57 8.81
N ILE A 17 4.05 3.87 8.68
CA ILE A 17 5.24 4.01 9.53
C ILE A 17 6.17 5.09 8.98
N GLN A 18 6.28 5.14 7.64
CA GLN A 18 7.07 6.13 6.94
C GLN A 18 6.23 6.72 5.81
N GLN A 19 5.98 8.02 5.88
CA GLN A 19 5.24 8.76 4.86
C GLN A 19 6.19 9.16 3.72
N PRO A 20 5.79 9.00 2.45
CA PRO A 20 6.50 9.63 1.33
C PRO A 20 6.42 11.16 1.43
N GLN A 21 7.50 11.85 1.08
CA GLN A 21 7.54 13.31 1.13
C GLN A 21 7.80 13.94 -0.23
N LEU A 22 8.77 13.40 -0.98
CA LEU A 22 9.26 13.99 -2.20
C LEU A 22 9.46 12.91 -3.26
N ALA A 23 9.21 13.27 -4.52
CA ALA A 23 9.57 12.46 -5.68
C ALA A 23 10.10 13.39 -6.77
N LYS A 24 11.15 12.97 -7.50
CA LYS A 24 11.65 13.74 -8.63
C LYS A 24 11.05 13.19 -9.91
N ALA A 25 10.13 13.94 -10.50
CA ALA A 25 9.52 13.61 -11.78
C ALA A 25 10.58 13.40 -12.88
N CYS A 26 10.27 12.51 -13.82
CA CYS A 26 11.10 12.24 -14.99
C CYS A 26 10.93 13.41 -15.98
N GLY A 27 11.77 14.44 -15.88
CA GLY A 27 11.66 15.65 -16.71
C GLY A 27 11.78 15.35 -18.21
N SER A 28 10.97 16.04 -19.03
CA SER A 28 10.92 15.94 -20.50
C SER A 28 12.03 16.75 -21.23
N GLY A 29 13.13 17.09 -20.56
CA GLY A 29 14.20 17.94 -21.10
C GLY A 29 15.43 17.17 -21.58
N THR A 30 16.23 17.79 -22.47
CA THR A 30 17.45 17.26 -23.13
C THR A 30 18.56 16.76 -22.18
N ILE A 31 18.41 16.96 -20.87
CA ILE A 31 19.25 16.35 -19.84
C ILE A 31 18.46 15.20 -19.23
N LEU A 32 18.93 13.97 -19.48
CA LEU A 32 18.43 12.75 -18.84
C LEU A 32 18.66 12.84 -17.32
N ILE A 33 17.74 13.49 -16.62
CA ILE A 33 17.74 13.54 -15.17
C ILE A 33 17.35 12.14 -14.69
N SER A 34 18.25 11.48 -13.96
CA SER A 34 17.95 10.20 -13.31
C SER A 34 16.74 10.38 -12.38
N PRO A 35 15.61 9.69 -12.60
CA PRO A 35 14.48 9.77 -11.70
C PRO A 35 14.93 9.30 -10.31
N LYS A 36 14.50 10.00 -9.27
CA LYS A 36 14.72 9.56 -7.89
C LYS A 36 13.46 8.87 -7.41
N PRO A 37 13.59 7.75 -6.69
CA PRO A 37 12.43 7.12 -6.09
C PRO A 37 11.80 8.09 -5.09
N VAL A 38 10.55 7.78 -4.74
CA VAL A 38 9.83 8.45 -3.66
C VAL A 38 10.65 8.32 -2.38
N ASP A 39 10.97 9.47 -1.79
CA ASP A 39 11.84 9.61 -0.61
C ASP A 39 11.09 10.33 0.53
N PRO A 40 11.13 9.81 1.76
CA PRO A 40 11.62 8.49 2.14
C PRO A 40 10.67 7.37 1.65
N PRO A 41 11.15 6.12 1.44
CA PRO A 41 10.33 5.06 0.84
C PRO A 41 9.11 4.76 1.72
N PRO A 42 7.89 4.60 1.17
CA PRO A 42 6.73 4.29 2.00
C PRO A 42 6.90 2.97 2.75
N VAL A 43 6.66 3.02 4.05
CA VAL A 43 6.65 1.83 4.92
C VAL A 43 5.31 1.75 5.62
N ILE A 44 4.64 0.61 5.46
CA ILE A 44 3.34 0.35 6.08
C ILE A 44 3.49 -0.81 7.05
N GLY A 45 2.97 -0.63 8.26
CA GLY A 45 2.91 -1.65 9.30
C GLY A 45 1.51 -2.22 9.44
N LEU A 46 1.43 -3.52 9.69
CA LEU A 46 0.21 -4.28 9.92
C LEU A 46 0.37 -5.12 11.20
N VAL A 47 -0.64 -5.07 12.05
CA VAL A 47 -0.82 -5.93 13.22
C VAL A 47 -2.19 -6.60 13.11
N ILE A 48 -2.24 -7.89 13.42
CA ILE A 48 -3.42 -8.74 13.24
C ILE A 48 -3.87 -9.22 14.62
N PHE A 49 -5.11 -8.94 14.95
CA PHE A 49 -5.75 -9.36 16.18
C PHE A 49 -6.82 -10.40 15.88
N GLU A 50 -6.99 -11.37 16.77
CA GLU A 50 -8.12 -12.29 16.78
C GLU A 50 -8.99 -12.00 18.00
N ASN A 51 -10.29 -11.85 17.80
CA ASN A 51 -11.24 -11.73 18.90
C ASN A 51 -11.66 -13.13 19.35
N ARG A 52 -11.29 -13.47 20.59
CA ARG A 52 -11.69 -14.71 21.26
C ARG A 52 -12.60 -14.36 22.44
N GLY A 53 -13.91 -14.51 22.22
CA GLY A 53 -14.90 -14.32 23.29
C GLY A 53 -14.95 -12.90 23.86
N GLY A 54 -14.66 -11.88 23.04
CA GLY A 54 -14.64 -10.46 23.43
C GLY A 54 -13.26 -9.91 23.78
N ILE A 55 -12.22 -10.76 23.80
CA ILE A 55 -10.84 -10.36 24.07
C ILE A 55 -10.05 -10.35 22.76
N GLU A 56 -9.44 -9.22 22.41
CA GLU A 56 -8.52 -9.12 21.28
C GLU A 56 -7.13 -9.62 21.66
N GLU A 57 -6.66 -10.68 21.01
CA GLU A 57 -5.31 -11.21 21.15
C GLU A 57 -4.47 -10.89 19.89
N ASP A 58 -3.22 -10.45 20.07
CA ASP A 58 -2.29 -10.24 18.95
C ASP A 58 -1.79 -11.60 18.42
N ILE A 59 -2.16 -11.92 17.19
CA ILE A 59 -1.77 -13.16 16.50
C ILE A 59 -0.78 -12.90 15.36
N THR A 60 -0.20 -11.71 15.26
CA THR A 60 0.60 -11.27 14.11
C THR A 60 1.77 -12.20 13.81
N SER A 61 2.45 -12.71 14.84
CA SER A 61 3.61 -13.61 14.67
C SER A 61 3.24 -15.02 14.24
N SER A 62 2.04 -15.49 14.57
CA SER A 62 1.55 -16.83 14.24
C SER A 62 0.66 -16.84 12.99
N TYR A 63 0.39 -15.66 12.42
CA TYR A 63 -0.46 -15.52 11.24
C TYR A 63 0.19 -16.14 10.00
N SER A 64 -0.36 -17.28 9.57
CA SER A 64 0.12 -18.03 8.40
C SER A 64 -0.68 -17.70 7.14
N GLY A 65 -0.67 -16.42 6.74
CA GLY A 65 -1.32 -15.93 5.52
C GLY A 65 -0.33 -15.32 4.52
N SER A 66 -0.62 -15.44 3.23
CA SER A 66 0.20 -14.83 2.16
C SER A 66 -0.34 -13.44 1.84
N LEU A 67 0.27 -12.41 2.43
CA LEU A 67 -0.18 -11.02 2.33
C LEU A 67 0.65 -10.22 1.33
N ILE A 68 -0.02 -9.41 0.53
CA ILE A 68 0.57 -8.52 -0.48
C ILE A 68 -0.06 -7.13 -0.33
N ALA A 69 0.74 -6.08 -0.44
CA ALA A 69 0.26 -4.71 -0.54
C ALA A 69 0.57 -4.15 -1.94
N VAL A 70 -0.38 -3.42 -2.53
CA VAL A 70 -0.24 -2.76 -3.82
C VAL A 70 -0.44 -1.26 -3.66
N ALA A 71 0.52 -0.47 -4.15
CA ALA A 71 0.50 0.99 -4.17
C ALA A 71 -0.11 1.49 -5.48
N ASN A 72 -1.10 2.36 -5.36
CA ASN A 72 -1.70 3.12 -6.46
C ASN A 72 -1.51 4.61 -6.21
N LEU A 73 -1.56 5.40 -7.27
CA LEU A 73 -1.47 6.85 -7.20
C LEU A 73 -2.84 7.46 -7.45
N ASP A 74 -3.26 8.36 -6.58
CA ASP A 74 -4.46 9.16 -6.73
C ASP A 74 -4.08 10.64 -6.86
N THR A 75 -4.79 11.36 -7.73
CA THR A 75 -4.55 12.79 -7.94
C THR A 75 -5.15 13.54 -6.77
N ALA A 76 -4.35 14.35 -6.07
CA ALA A 76 -4.92 15.24 -5.06
C ALA A 76 -5.77 16.28 -5.81
N GLU A 77 -7.10 16.22 -5.65
CA GLU A 77 -8.03 17.13 -6.34
C GLU A 77 -7.48 18.56 -6.34
N THR A 78 -7.13 19.04 -7.53
CA THR A 78 -6.75 20.43 -7.72
C THR A 78 -8.06 21.16 -7.95
N GLY A 79 -8.45 22.03 -7.02
CA GLY A 79 -9.69 22.80 -7.06
C GLY A 79 -9.73 23.85 -8.18
N SER A 80 -9.56 23.43 -9.43
CA SER A 80 -9.72 24.24 -10.63
C SER A 80 -10.76 23.56 -11.51
N GLY A 81 -11.94 24.18 -11.60
CA GLY A 81 -13.05 23.71 -12.43
C GLY A 81 -12.70 23.67 -13.91
N SER A 82 -12.11 22.58 -14.35
CA SER A 82 -12.04 22.20 -15.75
C SER A 82 -13.10 21.13 -16.02
N THR A 83 -14.05 21.50 -16.87
CA THR A 83 -15.16 20.69 -17.39
C THR A 83 -14.70 19.28 -17.79
N PRO A 84 -15.45 18.20 -17.47
CA PRO A 84 -15.07 16.85 -17.88
C PRO A 84 -15.36 16.71 -19.37
N ASN A 85 -14.38 16.96 -20.24
CA ASN A 85 -14.52 16.55 -21.62
C ASN A 85 -14.33 15.03 -21.67
N GLN A 86 -15.38 14.35 -22.12
CA GLN A 86 -15.39 12.92 -22.42
C GLN A 86 -14.37 12.63 -23.53
N GLU A 87 -13.14 12.30 -23.15
CA GLU A 87 -12.34 11.34 -23.88
C GLU A 87 -11.75 10.41 -22.83
N GLU A 88 -11.83 9.11 -23.06
CA GLU A 88 -11.16 8.06 -22.30
C GLU A 88 -9.65 8.24 -22.42
N SER A 89 -9.13 9.31 -21.83
CA SER A 89 -7.71 9.61 -21.78
C SER A 89 -7.14 8.63 -20.78
N ARG A 90 -6.57 7.54 -21.31
CA ARG A 90 -5.66 6.64 -20.59
C ARG A 90 -4.71 7.53 -19.81
N LEU A 91 -5.00 7.75 -18.52
CA LEU A 91 -4.11 8.49 -17.65
C LEU A 91 -2.74 7.81 -17.81
N PRO A 92 -1.72 8.52 -18.31
CA PRO A 92 -0.39 7.92 -18.43
C PRO A 92 -0.05 7.32 -17.06
N SER A 93 0.53 6.11 -17.05
CA SER A 93 0.90 5.44 -15.81
C SER A 93 1.93 6.28 -15.07
N VAL A 94 1.43 7.16 -14.18
CA VAL A 94 2.22 8.16 -13.48
C VAL A 94 3.13 7.49 -12.45
N LEU A 95 2.70 6.35 -11.92
CA LEU A 95 3.47 5.53 -10.98
C LEU A 95 4.27 4.46 -11.75
N ARG A 96 5.59 4.43 -11.57
CA ARG A 96 6.49 3.41 -12.12
C ARG A 96 7.26 2.69 -11.02
N GLY A 97 7.86 1.56 -11.36
CA GLY A 97 8.66 0.72 -10.45
C GLY A 97 7.83 -0.40 -9.81
N SER A 98 8.27 -0.90 -8.65
CA SER A 98 7.59 -1.98 -7.94
C SER A 98 6.41 -1.45 -7.12
N SER A 99 5.23 -1.43 -7.73
CA SER A 99 3.98 -1.07 -7.05
C SER A 99 3.46 -2.15 -6.10
N ALA A 100 4.08 -3.33 -6.03
CA ALA A 100 3.72 -4.39 -5.09
C ALA A 100 4.82 -4.64 -4.05
N SER A 101 4.42 -4.93 -2.81
CA SER A 101 5.29 -5.38 -1.72
C SER A 101 4.72 -6.62 -1.05
N GLY A 102 5.58 -7.61 -0.80
CA GLY A 102 5.26 -8.73 0.09
C GLY A 102 5.30 -8.33 1.56
N ALA A 103 4.71 -9.15 2.41
CA ALA A 103 4.74 -9.02 3.86
C ALA A 103 6.08 -9.48 4.46
N HIS A 104 6.65 -8.66 5.34
CA HIS A 104 7.87 -8.97 6.08
C HIS A 104 7.62 -8.83 7.58
N TYR A 105 7.74 -9.92 8.35
CA TYR A 105 7.65 -9.81 9.80
C TYR A 105 8.97 -9.25 10.36
N LEU A 106 8.92 -8.08 11.00
CA LEU A 106 10.07 -7.42 11.60
C LEU A 106 9.79 -7.14 13.08
N ARG A 107 10.86 -7.05 13.89
CA ARG A 107 10.77 -6.71 15.32
C ARG A 107 11.00 -5.23 15.62
N ARG A 108 11.43 -4.44 14.63
CA ARG A 108 11.72 -3.01 14.77
C ARG A 108 10.97 -2.20 13.70
N PRO A 109 10.51 -0.98 14.02
CA PRO A 109 10.60 -0.31 15.33
C PRO A 109 9.69 -0.93 16.42
N PHE A 110 8.78 -1.82 16.03
CA PHE A 110 7.96 -2.67 16.90
C PHE A 110 7.74 -4.01 16.19
N ALA A 111 7.26 -5.02 16.90
CA ALA A 111 6.95 -6.31 16.31
C ALA A 111 5.69 -6.23 15.44
N GLY A 112 5.79 -6.62 14.17
CA GLY A 112 4.65 -6.58 13.24
C GLY A 112 5.03 -6.98 11.82
N ILE A 113 4.03 -6.96 10.93
CA ILE A 113 4.21 -7.18 9.50
C ILE A 113 4.46 -5.83 8.82
N PHE A 114 5.45 -5.76 7.93
CA PHE A 114 5.83 -4.55 7.21
C PHE A 114 5.78 -4.78 5.69
N PHE A 115 5.29 -3.76 4.99
CA PHE A 115 5.33 -3.63 3.53
C PHE A 115 6.20 -2.42 3.20
N ILE A 116 7.24 -2.64 2.40
CA ILE A 116 8.28 -1.63 2.11
C ILE A 116 8.29 -1.38 0.61
N PHE A 117 8.05 -0.14 0.22
CA PHE A 117 8.04 0.29 -1.18
C PHE A 117 9.30 1.09 -1.49
N ALA A 118 10.42 0.38 -1.70
CA ALA A 118 11.73 1.00 -1.90
C ALA A 118 11.94 1.59 -3.31
N ASP A 119 11.10 1.19 -4.28
CA ASP A 119 11.32 1.46 -5.70
C ASP A 119 10.04 1.98 -6.38
N LEU A 120 9.50 3.09 -5.86
CA LEU A 120 8.37 3.81 -6.48
C LEU A 120 8.87 5.08 -7.14
N PHE A 121 8.47 5.33 -8.37
CA PHE A 121 8.78 6.56 -9.09
C PHE A 121 7.51 7.24 -9.57
N VAL A 122 7.53 8.56 -9.62
CA VAL A 122 6.47 9.38 -10.22
C VAL A 122 7.03 9.98 -11.49
N SER A 123 6.41 9.76 -12.64
CA SER A 123 6.93 10.25 -13.92
C SER A 123 6.62 11.72 -14.18
N GLU A 124 5.54 12.24 -13.60
CA GLU A 124 5.03 13.59 -13.86
C GLU A 124 5.04 14.46 -12.61
N GLN A 125 5.22 15.76 -12.81
CA GLN A 125 5.17 16.72 -11.72
C GLN A 125 3.71 16.94 -11.32
N GLY A 126 3.43 16.83 -10.02
CA GLY A 126 2.09 17.07 -9.49
C GLY A 126 2.02 16.80 -8.00
N ARG A 127 0.81 16.98 -7.43
CA ARG A 127 0.50 16.64 -6.05
C ARG A 127 -0.39 15.41 -6.05
N TYR A 128 0.09 14.36 -5.38
CA TYR A 128 -0.57 13.05 -5.39
C TYR A 128 -0.71 12.50 -3.99
N LYS A 129 -1.59 11.52 -3.84
CA LYS A 129 -1.68 10.66 -2.66
C LYS A 129 -1.38 9.22 -3.10
N LEU A 130 -0.59 8.51 -2.30
CA LEU A 130 -0.44 7.06 -2.49
C LEU A 130 -1.55 6.35 -1.72
N CYS A 131 -2.25 5.47 -2.43
CA CYS A 131 -3.29 4.60 -1.89
C CYS A 131 -2.75 3.16 -1.84
N PHE A 132 -2.76 2.55 -0.67
CA PHE A 132 -2.27 1.19 -0.47
C PHE A 132 -3.43 0.22 -0.29
N ASN A 133 -3.50 -0.77 -1.17
CA ASN A 133 -4.50 -1.84 -1.14
C ASN A 133 -3.84 -3.12 -0.62
N PHE A 134 -4.50 -3.81 0.31
CA PHE A 134 -3.96 -5.02 0.95
C PHE A 134 -4.77 -6.23 0.51
N TYR A 135 -4.05 -7.27 0.12
CA TYR A 135 -4.62 -8.51 -0.35
C TYR A 135 -4.05 -9.67 0.46
N GLU A 136 -4.89 -10.67 0.67
CA GLU A 136 -4.47 -11.96 1.19
C GLU A 136 -4.77 -13.04 0.17
N ASN A 137 -3.77 -13.85 -0.16
CA ASN A 137 -3.98 -15.06 -0.93
C ASN A 137 -4.44 -16.18 0.01
N ILE A 138 -5.70 -16.56 -0.11
CA ILE A 138 -6.30 -17.67 0.64
C ILE A 138 -6.00 -18.95 -0.16
N LYS A 139 -5.04 -19.74 0.32
CA LYS A 139 -4.58 -20.97 -0.35
C LYS A 139 -5.65 -22.09 -0.39
N ASP A 140 -6.74 -21.94 0.37
CA ASP A 140 -7.81 -22.93 0.45
C ASP A 140 -9.19 -22.25 0.46
N PRO A 141 -9.93 -22.23 -0.67
CA PRO A 141 -11.22 -21.56 -0.76
C PRO A 141 -12.32 -22.20 0.09
N GLN A 142 -12.12 -23.42 0.62
CA GLN A 142 -13.05 -24.07 1.57
C GLN A 142 -13.07 -23.43 2.96
N LYS A 143 -12.29 -22.36 3.18
CA LYS A 143 -12.31 -21.55 4.41
C LYS A 143 -13.08 -20.24 4.26
N LEU A 144 -13.85 -20.10 3.18
CA LEU A 144 -14.74 -18.98 2.92
C LEU A 144 -16.19 -19.44 3.11
N ASP A 145 -16.53 -19.85 4.33
CA ASP A 145 -17.91 -20.12 4.78
C ASP A 145 -18.26 -19.17 5.92
#